data_AF-A0A7H0INI6-F1
#
_entry.id   AF-A0A7H0INI6-F1
#
_cell.length_a   1.000
_cell.length_b   1.000
_cell.length_c   1.000
_cell.angle_alpha   90.00
_cell.angle_beta   90.00
_cell.angle_gamma   90.00
#
_symmetry.space_group_name_H-M   'P 1'
#
loop_
_entity.id
_entity.type
_entity.pdbx_description
1 polymer ?
#
loop_
_entity_poly.entity_id
_entity_poly.type
_entity_poly.pdbx_seq_one_letter_code
_entity_poly.pdbx_strand_id
1 'polypeptide(L)'
;MTDEPVVDRVDSAVCTIPTETPEADGTLSWDHTALWDAKSRLLDVPLGGYGAKQAVRLSAALEGEGVTWFEEPVSADRPATLAEIRGRVEAEVTAGEYGYTLPYFRAMPDTGTVDCLQADVTTGWLRVAAPALAHGLEISAHCAPHAHAHAAAAVPNLRHIEWFHDHVRVERLLFDGVLDPLGGAVTVHGPGLGLRLDAEQARPFRTR
;
A
#
# COMPACT_ATOMS: atom_id res chain seq x y z
N MET A 1 26.50 9.61 -24.48
CA MET A 1 26.61 9.64 -23.00
C MET A 1 25.28 10.18 -22.51
N THR A 2 24.41 9.27 -22.07
CA THR A 2 23.17 9.64 -21.39
C THR A 2 23.55 10.23 -20.04
N ASP A 3 23.13 11.47 -19.81
CA ASP A 3 23.24 12.17 -18.53
C ASP A 3 22.31 11.42 -17.57
N GLU A 4 22.82 10.39 -16.92
CA GLU A 4 22.06 9.66 -15.90
C GLU A 4 21.80 10.64 -14.75
N PRO A 5 20.55 10.86 -14.34
CA PRO A 5 20.25 11.75 -13.23
C PRO A 5 20.94 11.23 -11.97
N VAL A 6 21.99 11.92 -11.54
CA VAL A 6 22.72 11.63 -10.31
C VAL A 6 21.96 12.28 -9.16
N VAL A 7 21.48 11.47 -8.22
CA VAL A 7 21.01 11.97 -6.92
C VAL A 7 22.26 12.38 -6.13
N ASP A 8 22.47 13.68 -5.99
CA ASP A 8 23.63 14.27 -5.33
C ASP A 8 23.51 14.27 -3.80
N ARG A 9 22.27 14.28 -3.28
CA ARG A 9 21.99 14.27 -1.84
C ARG A 9 20.61 13.69 -1.51
N VAL A 10 20.54 12.90 -0.44
CA VAL A 10 19.30 12.45 0.20
C VAL A 10 19.38 12.86 1.67
N ASP A 11 18.48 13.73 2.11
CA ASP A 11 18.32 14.10 3.52
C ASP A 11 17.08 13.40 4.10
N SER A 12 17.20 12.87 5.32
CA SER A 12 16.09 12.27 6.06
C SER A 12 15.96 12.92 7.44
N ALA A 13 14.73 13.13 7.92
CA ALA A 13 14.45 13.60 9.26
C ALA A 13 13.30 12.80 9.88
N VAL A 14 13.40 12.52 11.17
CA VAL A 14 12.33 11.89 11.95
C VAL A 14 11.47 12.99 12.57
N CYS A 15 10.16 12.89 12.36
CA CYS A 15 9.18 13.82 12.93
C CYS A 15 8.11 13.03 13.69
N THR A 16 7.70 13.54 14.85
CA THR A 16 6.54 13.01 15.59
C THR A 16 5.38 13.99 15.44
N ILE A 17 4.28 13.54 14.84
CA ILE A 17 3.08 14.36 14.64
C ILE A 17 1.98 13.81 15.55
N PRO A 18 1.47 14.62 16.50
CA PRO A 18 0.40 14.18 17.39
C PRO A 18 -0.92 14.04 16.61
N THR A 19 -1.71 13.04 16.96
CA THR A 19 -3.07 12.84 16.46
C THR A 19 -4.08 13.41 17.47
N GLU A 20 -5.23 13.92 17.00
CA GLU A 20 -6.26 14.46 17.91
C GLU A 20 -7.00 13.35 18.68
N THR A 21 -7.09 12.16 18.08
CA THR A 21 -7.60 10.92 18.68
C THR A 21 -6.68 9.75 18.33
N PRO A 22 -6.72 8.61 19.04
CA PRO A 22 -6.06 7.39 18.58
C PRO A 22 -6.54 7.07 17.17
N GLU A 23 -5.62 7.00 16.23
CA GLU A 23 -5.86 6.57 14.86
C GLU A 23 -5.46 5.11 14.74
N ALA A 24 -6.32 4.32 14.10
CA ALA A 24 -6.07 2.94 13.73
C ALA A 24 -6.47 2.80 12.27
N ASP A 25 -5.57 2.24 11.47
CA ASP A 25 -5.71 1.95 10.04
C ASP A 25 -6.73 0.85 9.73
N GLY A 26 -7.11 0.02 10.70
CA GLY A 26 -8.16 -0.97 10.43
C GLY A 26 -8.41 -1.96 11.56
N THR A 27 -9.13 -1.55 12.61
CA THR A 27 -9.78 -2.50 13.52
C THR A 27 -11.08 -1.90 14.08
N LEU A 28 -12.19 -2.08 13.31
CA LEU A 28 -13.62 -1.80 13.60
C LEU A 28 -13.93 -0.90 14.82
N SER A 29 -14.53 0.29 14.68
CA SER A 29 -15.86 0.53 14.08
C SER A 29 -15.98 1.92 13.43
N TRP A 30 -16.64 2.01 12.28
CA TRP A 30 -17.04 3.28 11.67
C TRP A 30 -18.33 3.10 10.84
N ASP A 31 -19.17 4.12 10.81
CA ASP A 31 -20.46 4.14 10.12
C ASP A 31 -20.40 4.73 8.70
N HIS A 32 -19.30 5.39 8.30
CA HIS A 32 -18.95 5.68 6.89
C HIS A 32 -17.56 6.33 6.71
N THR A 33 -16.75 5.82 5.78
CA THR A 33 -15.73 6.56 5.00
C THR A 33 -15.74 6.00 3.58
N ALA A 34 -15.89 6.87 2.57
CA ALA A 34 -15.84 6.49 1.17
C ALA A 34 -14.80 7.37 0.46
N LEU A 35 -13.89 6.75 -0.29
CA LEU A 35 -13.24 7.32 -1.49
C LEU A 35 -12.39 6.27 -2.24
N TRP A 36 -13.07 5.47 -3.08
CA TRP A 36 -12.70 5.23 -4.49
C TRP A 36 -13.96 4.77 -5.21
N ASP A 37 -14.23 5.35 -6.39
CA ASP A 37 -15.33 4.92 -7.27
C ASP A 37 -14.92 3.63 -7.98
N ALA A 38 -15.39 2.48 -7.49
CA ALA A 38 -15.68 1.28 -8.28
C ALA A 38 -16.27 0.11 -7.44
N LYS A 39 -17.46 0.25 -6.85
CA LYS A 39 -18.29 -0.89 -6.35
C LYS A 39 -17.67 -1.95 -5.40
N SER A 40 -16.42 -1.84 -4.97
CA SER A 40 -15.71 -2.83 -4.14
C SER A 40 -15.42 -2.30 -2.75
N ARG A 41 -15.53 -3.19 -1.75
CA ARG A 41 -15.12 -2.93 -0.36
C ARG A 41 -13.85 -3.71 -0.03
N LEU A 42 -13.04 -3.15 0.85
CA LEU A 42 -11.76 -3.68 1.32
C LEU A 42 -11.89 -4.14 2.77
N LEU A 43 -11.24 -5.26 3.09
CA LEU A 43 -11.04 -5.75 4.45
C LEU A 43 -9.54 -5.92 4.68
N ASP A 44 -8.99 -5.07 5.54
CA ASP A 44 -7.62 -5.15 6.04
C ASP A 44 -7.60 -5.81 7.42
N VAL A 45 -6.57 -6.63 7.64
CA VAL A 45 -6.30 -7.34 8.88
C VAL A 45 -4.84 -7.07 9.26
N PRO A 46 -4.57 -5.98 10.00
CA PRO A 46 -3.21 -5.59 10.34
C PRO A 46 -2.43 -6.75 10.97
N LEU A 47 -1.23 -7.03 10.44
CA LEU A 47 -0.31 -8.10 10.85
C LEU A 47 -0.88 -9.53 10.69
N GLY A 48 -2.00 -9.68 10.00
CA GLY A 48 -2.70 -10.94 9.81
C GLY A 48 -3.11 -11.65 11.09
N GLY A 49 -3.83 -10.92 11.93
CA GLY A 49 -4.27 -11.33 13.25
C GLY A 49 -5.28 -12.50 13.32
N TYR A 50 -5.74 -13.06 12.19
CA TYR A 50 -6.65 -14.20 12.21
C TYR A 50 -5.95 -15.55 12.08
N GLY A 51 -6.63 -16.60 12.55
CA GLY A 51 -6.32 -17.97 12.13
C GLY A 51 -7.03 -18.31 10.80
N ALA A 52 -6.50 -19.27 10.03
CA ALA A 52 -7.05 -19.61 8.71
C ALA A 52 -8.56 -19.91 8.69
N LYS A 53 -9.06 -20.69 9.66
CA LYS A 53 -10.50 -20.98 9.78
C LYS A 53 -11.33 -19.77 10.19
N GLN A 54 -10.73 -18.80 10.86
CA GLN A 54 -11.42 -17.54 11.19
C GLN A 54 -11.49 -16.66 9.95
N ALA A 55 -10.38 -16.52 9.21
CA ALA A 55 -10.35 -15.79 7.94
C ALA A 55 -11.40 -16.31 6.95
N VAL A 56 -11.45 -17.62 6.72
CA VAL A 56 -12.46 -18.21 5.80
C VAL A 56 -13.89 -17.98 6.28
N ARG A 57 -14.17 -18.11 7.58
CA ARG A 57 -15.52 -17.84 8.12
C ARG A 57 -15.91 -16.37 8.01
N LEU A 58 -14.96 -15.46 8.19
CA LEU A 58 -15.18 -14.03 8.05
C LEU A 58 -15.46 -13.67 6.60
N SER A 59 -14.65 -14.14 5.66
CA SER A 59 -14.90 -13.93 4.23
C SER A 59 -16.28 -14.46 3.82
N ALA A 60 -16.67 -15.64 4.29
CA ALA A 60 -17.98 -16.21 3.99
C ALA A 60 -19.13 -15.36 4.58
N ALA A 61 -18.92 -14.77 5.75
CA ALA A 61 -19.91 -13.88 6.37
C ALA A 61 -20.04 -12.52 5.65
N LEU A 62 -19.06 -12.15 4.83
CA LEU A 62 -19.04 -10.94 4.01
C LEU A 62 -19.45 -11.20 2.56
N GLU A 63 -19.78 -12.45 2.21
CA GLU A 63 -20.31 -12.78 0.88
C GLU A 63 -21.60 -12.01 0.61
N GLY A 64 -21.66 -11.35 -0.56
CA GLY A 64 -22.79 -10.50 -0.94
C GLY A 64 -22.70 -9.04 -0.45
N GLU A 65 -21.76 -8.72 0.43
CA GLU A 65 -21.52 -7.35 0.91
C GLU A 65 -20.63 -6.52 -0.03
N GLY A 66 -20.19 -7.11 -1.15
CA GLY A 66 -19.33 -6.45 -2.13
C GLY A 66 -17.87 -6.30 -1.68
N VAL A 67 -17.44 -7.05 -0.67
CA VAL A 67 -16.02 -7.15 -0.29
C VAL A 67 -15.30 -7.98 -1.35
N THR A 68 -14.32 -7.38 -2.02
CA THR A 68 -13.56 -8.05 -3.10
C THR A 68 -12.06 -8.12 -2.80
N TRP A 69 -11.61 -7.48 -1.73
CA TRP A 69 -10.20 -7.39 -1.35
C TRP A 69 -10.05 -7.82 0.10
N PHE A 70 -9.29 -8.90 0.32
CA PHE A 70 -9.02 -9.46 1.63
C PHE A 70 -7.51 -9.45 1.89
N GLU A 71 -7.09 -8.42 2.59
CA GLU A 71 -5.71 -8.06 2.82
C GLU A 71 -5.17 -8.70 4.08
N GLU A 72 -3.97 -9.27 3.93
CA GLU A 72 -3.24 -10.06 4.93
C GLU A 72 -4.15 -10.84 5.88
N PRO A 73 -5.06 -11.71 5.39
CA PRO A 73 -6.03 -12.39 6.26
C PRO A 73 -5.36 -13.24 7.36
N VAL A 74 -4.11 -13.61 7.15
CA VAL A 74 -3.19 -14.22 8.12
C VAL A 74 -1.79 -13.64 7.86
N SER A 75 -0.90 -13.76 8.84
CA SER A 75 0.49 -13.31 8.70
C SER A 75 1.13 -13.76 7.38
N ALA A 76 1.74 -12.83 6.66
CA ALA A 76 2.37 -13.06 5.37
C ALA A 76 3.60 -13.99 5.43
N ASP A 77 4.13 -14.26 6.63
CA ASP A 77 5.16 -15.29 6.86
C ASP A 77 4.62 -16.73 6.71
N ARG A 78 3.32 -16.88 6.43
CA ARG A 78 2.64 -18.17 6.24
C ARG A 78 2.11 -18.34 4.81
N PRO A 79 2.97 -18.37 3.77
CA PRO A 79 2.55 -18.37 2.37
C PRO A 79 1.64 -19.57 2.02
N ALA A 80 1.93 -20.75 2.55
CA ALA A 80 1.07 -21.92 2.34
C ALA A 80 -0.34 -21.76 2.95
N THR A 81 -0.45 -21.03 4.07
CA THR A 81 -1.76 -20.74 4.70
C THR A 81 -2.53 -19.70 3.89
N LEU A 82 -1.87 -18.66 3.40
CA LEU A 82 -2.46 -17.67 2.49
C LEU A 82 -2.97 -18.34 1.21
N ALA A 83 -2.17 -19.19 0.57
CA ALA A 83 -2.58 -19.95 -0.62
C ALA A 83 -3.79 -20.87 -0.34
N GLU A 84 -3.86 -21.50 0.84
CA GLU A 84 -5.03 -22.31 1.25
C GLU A 84 -6.30 -21.45 1.41
N ILE A 85 -6.17 -20.25 2.00
CA ILE A 85 -7.30 -19.32 2.18
C ILE A 85 -7.77 -18.81 0.83
N ARG A 86 -6.84 -18.38 -0.02
CA ARG A 86 -7.11 -17.91 -1.39
C ARG A 86 -7.95 -18.91 -2.19
N GLY A 87 -7.67 -20.20 -2.08
CA GLY A 87 -8.46 -21.25 -2.74
C GLY A 87 -9.84 -21.51 -2.14
N ARG A 88 -10.27 -20.77 -1.10
CA ARG A 88 -11.50 -21.00 -0.33
C ARG A 88 -12.37 -19.75 -0.15
N VAL A 89 -11.94 -18.61 -0.67
CA VAL A 89 -12.64 -17.33 -0.54
C VAL A 89 -12.86 -16.72 -1.91
N GLU A 90 -13.94 -15.95 -2.06
CA GLU A 90 -14.26 -15.24 -3.31
C GLU A 90 -13.52 -13.91 -3.44
N ALA A 91 -13.17 -13.27 -2.31
CA ALA A 91 -12.37 -12.05 -2.31
C ALA A 91 -10.92 -12.32 -2.72
N GLU A 92 -10.31 -11.40 -3.44
CA GLU A 92 -8.88 -11.45 -3.80
C GLU A 92 -8.05 -11.44 -2.51
N VAL A 93 -7.12 -12.40 -2.37
CA VAL A 93 -6.21 -12.43 -1.22
C VAL A 93 -4.95 -11.66 -1.56
N THR A 94 -4.62 -10.66 -0.76
CA THR A 94 -3.47 -9.77 -0.98
C THR A 94 -2.56 -9.76 0.24
N ALA A 95 -1.27 -9.57 0.00
CA ALA A 95 -0.26 -9.49 1.05
C ALA A 95 1.07 -8.97 0.47
N GLY A 96 1.98 -8.61 1.35
CA GLY A 96 3.37 -8.29 1.00
C GLY A 96 3.86 -6.94 1.53
N GLU A 97 3.01 -6.18 2.21
CA GLU A 97 3.33 -4.86 2.76
C GLU A 97 4.54 -4.88 3.71
N TYR A 98 4.73 -5.97 4.46
CA TYR A 98 5.86 -6.17 5.36
C TYR A 98 7.07 -6.86 4.70
N GLY A 99 7.03 -7.12 3.40
CA GLY A 99 8.13 -7.71 2.65
C GLY A 99 9.33 -6.76 2.54
N TYR A 100 10.54 -7.29 2.68
CA TYR A 100 11.77 -6.46 2.61
C TYR A 100 12.91 -7.09 1.80
N THR A 101 12.71 -8.24 1.16
CA THR A 101 13.74 -8.87 0.32
C THR A 101 13.18 -9.33 -1.03
N LEU A 102 13.98 -9.22 -2.10
CA LEU A 102 13.56 -9.69 -3.42
C LEU A 102 13.20 -11.19 -3.46
N PRO A 103 13.91 -12.10 -2.75
CA PRO A 103 13.49 -13.49 -2.64
C PRO A 103 12.09 -13.67 -2.03
N TYR A 104 11.73 -12.87 -1.03
CA TYR A 104 10.38 -12.88 -0.45
C TYR A 104 9.34 -12.51 -1.51
N PHE A 105 9.51 -11.37 -2.19
CA PHE A 105 8.58 -10.89 -3.20
C PHE A 105 8.46 -11.79 -4.42
N ARG A 106 9.54 -12.52 -4.75
CA ARG A 106 9.50 -13.54 -5.80
C ARG A 106 8.74 -14.79 -5.35
N ALA A 107 8.90 -15.21 -4.10
CA ALA A 107 8.27 -16.43 -3.60
C ALA A 107 6.74 -16.34 -3.56
N MET A 108 6.18 -15.16 -3.30
CA MET A 108 4.71 -14.97 -3.22
C MET A 108 3.98 -15.37 -4.53
N PRO A 109 4.32 -14.81 -5.71
CA PRO A 109 3.73 -15.26 -6.96
C PRO A 109 4.17 -16.68 -7.35
N ASP A 110 5.44 -17.06 -7.14
CA ASP A 110 5.95 -18.40 -7.47
C ASP A 110 5.15 -19.53 -6.77
N THR A 111 4.58 -19.24 -5.60
CA THR A 111 3.80 -20.18 -4.78
C THR A 111 2.28 -19.99 -4.86
N GLY A 112 1.82 -19.02 -5.65
CA GLY A 112 0.38 -18.69 -5.77
C GLY A 112 -0.24 -18.19 -4.46
N THR A 113 0.56 -17.50 -3.63
CA THR A 113 0.18 -17.03 -2.29
C THR A 113 -0.88 -15.92 -2.34
N VAL A 114 -0.86 -15.08 -3.38
CA VAL A 114 -1.68 -13.88 -3.51
C VAL A 114 -2.33 -13.78 -4.90
N ASP A 115 -3.45 -13.07 -4.98
CA ASP A 115 -4.07 -12.59 -6.23
C ASP A 115 -3.48 -11.25 -6.67
N CYS A 116 -3.14 -10.38 -5.72
CA CYS A 116 -2.43 -9.13 -5.97
C CYS A 116 -1.28 -8.98 -4.97
N LEU A 117 -0.10 -8.61 -5.47
CA LEU A 117 1.07 -8.37 -4.63
C LEU A 117 0.97 -6.95 -4.05
N GLN A 118 1.26 -6.78 -2.76
CA GLN A 118 1.45 -5.46 -2.14
C GLN A 118 2.93 -5.22 -1.86
N ALA A 119 3.38 -3.98 -2.04
CA ALA A 119 4.71 -3.57 -1.63
C ALA A 119 4.77 -2.06 -1.39
N ASP A 120 5.64 -1.65 -0.48
CA ASP A 120 5.99 -0.23 -0.29
C ASP A 120 7.12 0.19 -1.24
N VAL A 121 7.14 1.46 -1.65
CA VAL A 121 8.08 2.04 -2.61
C VAL A 121 9.54 1.86 -2.18
N THR A 122 9.79 1.82 -0.87
CA THR A 122 11.11 1.67 -0.25
C THR A 122 11.70 0.26 -0.41
N THR A 123 10.91 -0.73 -0.83
CA THR A 123 11.33 -2.13 -0.98
C THR A 123 12.08 -2.42 -2.28
N GLY A 124 12.30 -1.41 -3.11
CA GLY A 124 12.83 -1.58 -4.47
C GLY A 124 11.72 -1.84 -5.50
N TRP A 125 10.63 -1.08 -5.40
CA TRP A 125 9.40 -1.12 -6.20
C TRP A 125 9.49 -1.76 -7.59
N LEU A 126 10.31 -1.22 -8.51
CA LEU A 126 10.41 -1.72 -9.88
C LEU A 126 10.90 -3.18 -9.97
N ARG A 127 11.79 -3.58 -9.06
CA ARG A 127 12.31 -4.95 -8.99
C ARG A 127 11.30 -5.91 -8.38
N VAL A 128 10.41 -5.41 -7.51
CA VAL A 128 9.33 -6.16 -6.87
C VAL A 128 8.14 -6.33 -7.82
N ALA A 129 7.82 -5.31 -8.61
CA ALA A 129 6.75 -5.35 -9.61
C ALA A 129 7.02 -6.37 -10.74
N ALA A 130 8.28 -6.56 -11.12
CA ALA A 130 8.65 -7.43 -12.24
C ALA A 130 8.27 -8.91 -12.04
N PRO A 131 8.53 -9.56 -10.88
CA PRO A 131 8.02 -10.90 -10.58
C PRO A 131 6.50 -11.03 -10.65
N ALA A 132 5.75 -10.04 -10.14
CA ALA A 132 4.28 -10.05 -10.23
C ALA A 132 3.81 -10.00 -11.69
N LEU A 133 4.38 -9.08 -12.48
CA LEU A 133 4.11 -8.96 -13.91
C LEU A 133 4.41 -10.26 -14.67
N ALA A 134 5.53 -10.92 -14.36
CA ALA A 134 5.92 -12.18 -15.00
C ALA A 134 4.93 -13.33 -14.75
N HIS A 135 4.15 -13.25 -13.67
CA HIS A 135 3.10 -14.20 -13.33
C HIS A 135 1.70 -13.74 -13.76
N GLY A 136 1.60 -12.60 -14.45
CA GLY A 136 0.32 -12.00 -14.83
C GLY A 136 -0.47 -11.42 -13.65
N LEU A 137 0.20 -11.17 -12.52
CA LEU A 137 -0.42 -10.55 -11.34
C LEU A 137 -0.25 -9.03 -11.38
N GLU A 138 -1.23 -8.33 -10.83
CA GLU A 138 -1.13 -6.91 -10.55
C GLU A 138 -0.36 -6.66 -9.25
N ILE A 139 0.15 -5.44 -9.08
CA ILE A 139 0.78 -4.96 -7.85
C ILE A 139 0.07 -3.72 -7.31
N SER A 140 -0.26 -3.69 -6.02
CA SER A 140 -0.76 -2.53 -5.30
C SER A 140 0.38 -1.82 -4.56
N ALA A 141 0.36 -0.49 -4.61
CA ALA A 141 1.29 0.37 -3.89
C ALA A 141 0.77 0.61 -2.47
N HIS A 142 1.42 -0.03 -1.51
CA HIS A 142 1.07 0.05 -0.10
C HIS A 142 1.68 1.29 0.54
N CYS A 143 0.84 2.12 1.17
CA CYS A 143 1.25 3.33 1.88
C CYS A 143 1.98 4.40 1.03
N ALA A 144 2.40 5.50 1.65
CA ALA A 144 3.19 6.60 1.06
C ALA A 144 2.78 7.00 -0.40
N PRO A 145 1.54 7.45 -0.63
CA PRO A 145 0.99 7.62 -1.98
C PRO A 145 1.79 8.57 -2.87
N HIS A 146 2.30 9.68 -2.32
CA HIS A 146 3.06 10.66 -3.11
C HIS A 146 4.46 10.17 -3.47
N ALA A 147 5.08 9.36 -2.60
CA ALA A 147 6.34 8.71 -2.91
C ALA A 147 6.16 7.62 -3.98
N HIS A 148 5.04 6.90 -3.94
CA HIS A 148 4.68 5.92 -4.97
C HIS A 148 4.35 6.55 -6.31
N ALA A 149 3.65 7.69 -6.35
CA ALA A 149 2.98 8.18 -7.56
C ALA A 149 3.86 8.15 -8.83
N HIS A 150 5.09 8.67 -8.75
CA HIS A 150 6.01 8.67 -9.89
C HIS A 150 6.51 7.26 -10.25
N ALA A 151 6.85 6.44 -9.26
CA ALA A 151 7.37 5.09 -9.46
C ALA A 151 6.27 4.13 -9.97
N ALA A 152 5.06 4.27 -9.45
CA ALA A 152 3.86 3.52 -9.82
C ALA A 152 3.44 3.81 -11.26
N ALA A 153 3.54 5.06 -11.72
CA ALA A 153 3.25 5.43 -13.11
C ALA A 153 4.14 4.71 -14.16
N ALA A 154 5.29 4.17 -13.75
CA ALA A 154 6.19 3.40 -14.61
C ALA A 154 5.92 1.87 -14.58
N VAL A 155 4.95 1.40 -13.78
CA VAL A 155 4.65 -0.03 -13.62
C VAL A 155 3.37 -0.39 -14.39
N PRO A 156 3.46 -1.23 -15.43
CA PRO A 156 2.32 -1.49 -16.33
C PRO A 156 1.22 -2.36 -15.70
N ASN A 157 1.55 -3.13 -14.66
CA ASN A 157 0.60 -3.96 -13.90
C ASN A 157 0.25 -3.34 -12.55
N LEU A 158 0.28 -2.01 -12.43
CA LEU A 158 -0.20 -1.31 -11.25
C LEU A 158 -1.72 -1.51 -11.11
N ARG A 159 -2.16 -2.02 -9.96
CA ARG A 159 -3.58 -2.11 -9.59
C ARG A 159 -4.12 -0.74 -9.18
N HIS A 160 -3.53 -0.19 -8.13
CA HIS A 160 -3.86 1.11 -7.56
C HIS A 160 -2.74 1.57 -6.61
N ILE A 161 -2.86 2.81 -6.15
CA ILE A 161 -2.05 3.37 -5.07
C ILE A 161 -2.98 3.58 -3.89
N GLU A 162 -2.66 2.98 -2.75
CA GLU A 162 -3.43 3.16 -1.54
C GLU A 162 -3.30 4.60 -1.03
N TRP A 163 -4.43 5.23 -0.78
CA TRP A 163 -4.51 6.65 -0.43
C TRP A 163 -4.91 6.83 1.03
N PHE A 164 -4.00 6.51 1.95
CA PHE A 164 -4.27 6.57 3.38
C PHE A 164 -4.48 7.99 3.87
N HIS A 165 -5.61 8.21 4.54
CA HIS A 165 -5.98 9.53 5.05
C HIS A 165 -4.90 10.13 5.96
N ASP A 166 -4.36 9.33 6.88
CA ASP A 166 -3.40 9.82 7.88
C ASP A 166 -2.04 10.16 7.26
N HIS A 167 -1.56 9.37 6.31
CA HIS A 167 -0.35 9.66 5.54
C HIS A 167 -0.53 10.96 4.76
N VAL A 168 -1.64 11.08 4.05
CA VAL A 168 -1.94 12.24 3.21
C VAL A 168 -2.16 13.50 4.06
N ARG A 169 -2.70 13.36 5.27
CA ARG A 169 -2.82 14.47 6.22
C ARG A 169 -1.45 14.99 6.63
N VAL A 170 -0.52 14.09 6.99
CA VAL A 170 0.87 14.44 7.31
C VAL A 170 1.58 15.08 6.13
N GLU A 171 1.42 14.50 4.94
CA GLU A 171 2.01 15.04 3.71
C GLU A 171 1.47 16.44 3.39
N ARG A 172 0.15 16.66 3.51
CA ARG A 172 -0.50 17.97 3.34
C ARG A 172 -0.07 19.01 4.38
N LEU A 173 0.24 18.58 5.60
CA LEU A 173 0.71 19.45 6.66
C LEU A 173 2.16 19.91 6.41
N LEU A 174 3.01 19.00 5.90
CA LEU A 174 4.46 19.23 5.88
C LEU A 174 5.03 19.55 4.50
N PHE A 175 4.31 19.31 3.42
CA PHE A 175 4.85 19.42 2.06
C PHE A 175 3.96 20.27 1.15
N ASP A 176 4.62 21.09 0.34
CA ASP A 176 4.05 21.65 -0.87
C ASP A 176 4.15 20.65 -2.03
N GLY A 177 3.22 20.73 -2.99
CA GLY A 177 3.22 19.87 -4.19
C GLY A 177 2.49 18.55 -4.02
N VAL A 178 1.73 18.38 -2.94
CA VAL A 178 0.88 17.21 -2.73
C VAL A 178 -0.15 17.05 -3.85
N LEU A 179 -0.27 15.82 -4.35
CA LEU A 179 -1.25 15.40 -5.34
C LEU A 179 -2.65 15.29 -4.73
N ASP A 180 -3.66 15.48 -5.58
CA ASP A 180 -5.07 15.38 -5.24
C ASP A 180 -5.70 14.18 -5.94
N PRO A 181 -6.19 13.17 -5.20
CA PRO A 181 -6.83 11.98 -5.79
C PRO A 181 -8.29 12.22 -6.19
N LEU A 182 -8.83 13.43 -6.03
CA LEU A 182 -10.21 13.73 -6.40
C LEU A 182 -10.47 13.39 -7.87
N GLY A 183 -11.47 12.53 -8.09
CA GLY A 183 -11.78 11.97 -9.41
C GLY A 183 -11.19 10.57 -9.66
N GLY A 184 -10.57 9.95 -8.64
CA GLY A 184 -10.13 8.54 -8.70
C GLY A 184 -8.81 8.31 -9.43
N ALA A 185 -8.09 9.37 -9.79
CA ALA A 185 -6.80 9.29 -10.44
C ALA A 185 -5.92 10.47 -10.01
N VAL A 186 -4.60 10.25 -10.05
CA VAL A 186 -3.60 11.30 -9.85
C VAL A 186 -2.74 11.42 -11.09
N THR A 187 -2.30 12.64 -11.39
CA THR A 187 -1.35 12.91 -12.47
C THR A 187 -0.06 13.42 -11.84
N VAL A 188 1.06 12.79 -12.16
CA VAL A 188 2.38 13.21 -11.67
C VAL A 188 3.01 14.26 -12.59
N HIS A 189 3.80 15.18 -12.02
CA HIS A 189 4.46 16.24 -12.77
C HIS A 189 5.67 16.81 -12.00
N GLY A 190 6.63 17.35 -12.75
CA GLY A 190 7.84 17.94 -12.22
C GLY A 190 8.97 16.93 -11.95
N PRO A 191 10.15 17.42 -11.56
CA PRO A 191 11.31 16.58 -11.24
C PRO A 191 11.20 15.95 -9.85
N GLY A 192 11.84 14.79 -9.67
CA GLY A 192 11.84 14.07 -8.39
C GLY A 192 10.44 13.58 -8.01
N LEU A 193 10.05 13.79 -6.75
CA LEU A 193 8.71 13.47 -6.25
C LEU A 193 7.69 14.60 -6.43
N GLY A 194 8.10 15.75 -6.96
CA GLY A 194 7.24 16.94 -7.01
C GLY A 194 6.92 17.57 -5.65
N LEU A 195 7.45 17.02 -4.55
CA LEU A 195 7.24 17.50 -3.18
C LEU A 195 8.34 18.44 -2.71
N ARG A 196 7.98 19.46 -1.93
CA ARG A 196 8.92 20.31 -1.19
C ARG A 196 8.53 20.40 0.28
N LEU A 197 9.44 19.99 1.16
CA LEU A 197 9.26 20.10 2.61
C LEU A 197 9.15 21.57 3.04
N ASP A 198 8.10 21.92 3.78
CA ASP A 198 8.02 23.15 4.54
C ASP A 198 8.80 22.98 5.85
N ALA A 199 10.05 23.45 5.84
CA ALA A 199 10.95 23.32 6.96
C ALA A 199 10.47 24.06 8.22
N GLU A 200 9.73 25.16 8.07
CA GLU A 200 9.20 25.92 9.19
C GLU A 200 8.02 25.20 9.85
N GLN A 201 7.10 24.66 9.05
CA GLN A 201 6.02 23.81 9.55
C GLN A 201 6.51 22.50 10.15
N ALA A 202 7.57 21.91 9.60
CA ALA A 202 8.16 20.68 10.12
C ALA A 202 8.95 20.89 11.43
N ARG A 203 9.44 22.11 11.69
CA ARG A 203 10.34 22.41 12.82
C ARG A 203 9.82 21.96 14.20
N PRO A 204 8.54 22.14 14.56
CA PRO A 204 8.01 21.72 15.86
C PRO A 204 7.97 20.20 16.05
N PHE A 205 7.90 19.44 14.95
CA PHE A 205 7.75 17.98 14.97
C PHE A 205 9.09 17.24 14.94
N ARG A 206 10.20 17.93 14.61
CA ARG A 206 11.53 17.32 14.53
C ARG A 206 11.97 16.75 15.88
N THR A 207 12.29 15.47 15.89
CA THR A 207 12.96 14.83 17.03
C THR A 207 14.47 14.93 16.87
N ARG A 208 15.19 15.05 17.99
CA ARG A 208 16.66 15.11 18.01
C ARG A 208 17.30 13.78 17.66
#